data_AF-A0A0B1SLN8-F1
#
_entry.id   AF-A0A0B1SLN8-F1
#
_cell.length_a   1.000
_cell.length_b   1.000
_cell.length_c   1.000
_cell.angle_alpha   90.00
_cell.angle_beta   90.00
_cell.angle_gamma   90.00
#
_symmetry.space_group_name_H-M   'P 1'
#
loop_
_entity.id
_entity.type
_entity.pdbx_description
1 polymer ?
#
loop_
_entity_poly.entity_id
_entity_poly.type
_entity_poly.pdbx_seq_one_letter_code
_entity_poly.pdbx_strand_id
1 'polypeptide(L)'
;MEYLIPHEYTSTLSVLTSKAPEASLEDIYFMIESQLGKKVDELFSEFSEKPIGAASLAQVHIARLKETNEKVAVKVQHRRVFKNSRTDMNTMEFLVKVADKLFPEFKLTWLVEECKKNLPHELDFILEANNAVKLAEMFKHLKYLKVPKMYFDYSTPRLLTMEFCEGEHIDDVDYMIKNNIDRHDVCRKLGKLYSEMIFLNGYLHSDPHPGNVLVNKKKNGQVEIVLLDHGLYLKYKP
;
A
#
# COMPACT_ATOMS: atom_id res chain seq x y z
N MET A 1 3.05 -17.61 -2.80
CA MET A 1 4.45 -17.53 -2.33
C MET A 1 4.85 -18.70 -1.44
N GLU A 2 3.89 -19.34 -0.75
CA GLU A 2 4.15 -20.46 0.19
C GLU A 2 4.77 -21.72 -0.42
N TYR A 3 4.69 -21.92 -1.73
CA TYR A 3 5.22 -23.12 -2.39
C TYR A 3 6.66 -22.98 -2.92
N LEU A 4 7.26 -21.79 -2.82
CA LEU A 4 8.60 -21.48 -3.36
C LEU A 4 9.66 -21.25 -2.27
N ILE A 5 9.21 -20.92 -1.06
CA ILE A 5 10.07 -20.58 0.09
C ILE A 5 9.80 -21.61 1.20
N PRO A 6 10.82 -22.08 1.94
CA PRO A 6 10.63 -23.06 2.99
C PRO A 6 9.57 -22.64 4.00
N HIS A 7 8.79 -23.61 4.47
CA HIS A 7 7.66 -23.38 5.36
C HIS A 7 8.06 -22.64 6.64
N GLU A 8 9.27 -22.86 7.15
CA GLU A 8 9.80 -22.19 8.34
C GLU A 8 9.88 -20.67 8.15
N TYR A 9 10.25 -20.21 6.96
CA TYR A 9 10.30 -18.77 6.64
C TYR A 9 8.89 -18.22 6.48
N THR A 10 8.02 -18.89 5.73
CA THR A 10 6.67 -18.39 5.45
C THR A 10 5.83 -18.34 6.72
N SER A 11 5.87 -19.40 7.56
CA SER A 11 5.17 -19.43 8.84
C SER A 11 5.71 -18.39 9.83
N THR A 12 7.02 -18.23 9.96
CA THR A 12 7.62 -17.24 10.88
C THR A 12 7.34 -15.81 10.42
N LEU A 13 7.52 -15.52 9.13
CA LEU A 13 7.35 -14.17 8.58
C LEU A 13 5.87 -13.81 8.36
N SER A 14 4.95 -14.79 8.33
CA SER A 14 3.50 -14.53 8.23
C SER A 14 2.96 -13.61 9.32
N VAL A 15 3.61 -13.57 10.49
CA VAL A 15 3.22 -12.69 11.59
C VAL A 15 3.43 -11.21 11.22
N LEU A 16 4.43 -10.91 10.39
CA LEU A 16 4.72 -9.53 9.94
C LEU A 16 3.62 -8.96 9.05
N THR A 17 2.86 -9.82 8.36
CA THR A 17 1.76 -9.42 7.48
C THR A 17 0.39 -9.56 8.14
N SER A 18 0.19 -10.52 9.04
CA SER A 18 -1.12 -10.83 9.64
C SER A 18 -1.43 -10.13 10.96
N LYS A 19 -0.40 -9.67 11.71
CA LYS A 19 -0.55 -9.03 13.02
C LYS A 19 0.44 -7.89 13.23
N ALA A 20 0.45 -6.94 12.30
CA ALA A 20 1.20 -5.71 12.51
C ALA A 20 0.66 -4.99 13.77
N PRO A 21 1.54 -4.56 14.70
CA PRO A 21 1.10 -3.90 15.92
C PRO A 21 0.39 -2.59 15.60
N GLU A 22 -0.75 -2.36 16.25
CA GLU A 22 -1.51 -1.13 16.13
C GLU A 22 -0.97 -0.05 17.09
N ALA A 23 -0.60 1.10 16.56
CA ALA A 23 -0.38 2.33 17.29
C ALA A 23 -1.67 2.79 17.98
N SER A 24 -1.50 3.41 19.15
CA SER A 24 -2.62 3.97 19.90
C SER A 24 -3.29 5.10 19.12
N LEU A 25 -4.59 5.29 19.36
CA LEU A 25 -5.33 6.41 18.78
C LEU A 25 -4.68 7.77 19.09
N GLU A 26 -4.08 7.90 20.28
CA GLU A 26 -3.33 9.09 20.68
C GLU A 26 -2.12 9.35 19.77
N ASP A 27 -1.33 8.32 19.44
CA ASP A 27 -0.19 8.47 18.52
C ASP A 27 -0.68 8.79 17.09
N ILE A 28 -1.82 8.24 16.67
CA ILE A 28 -2.45 8.53 15.37
C ILE A 28 -2.90 10.01 15.30
N TYR A 29 -3.63 10.48 16.31
CA TYR A 29 -4.09 11.87 16.37
C TYR A 29 -2.91 12.82 16.44
N PHE A 30 -1.93 12.54 17.31
CA PHE A 30 -0.69 13.30 17.38
C PHE A 30 0.00 13.41 16.01
N MET A 31 0.09 12.30 15.26
CA MET A 31 0.69 12.32 13.93
C MET A 31 -0.08 13.25 12.99
N ILE A 32 -1.40 13.05 12.85
CA ILE A 32 -2.25 13.85 11.95
C ILE A 32 -2.14 15.35 12.30
N GLU A 33 -2.30 15.71 13.57
CA GLU A 33 -2.25 17.09 14.03
C GLU A 33 -0.88 17.72 13.83
N SER A 34 0.20 16.96 14.08
CA SER A 34 1.57 17.45 13.87
C SER A 34 1.92 17.68 12.40
N GLN A 35 1.31 16.92 11.48
CA GLN A 35 1.57 17.03 10.04
C GLN A 35 0.71 18.11 9.38
N LEU A 36 -0.54 18.27 9.82
CA LEU A 36 -1.50 19.19 9.18
C LEU A 36 -1.72 20.49 9.96
N GLY A 37 -1.23 20.60 11.19
CA GLY A 37 -1.33 21.81 12.01
C GLY A 37 -2.75 22.17 12.48
N LYS A 38 -3.71 21.24 12.34
CA LYS A 38 -5.12 21.38 12.75
C LYS A 38 -5.53 20.18 13.58
N LYS A 39 -6.51 20.34 14.48
CA LYS A 39 -7.07 19.22 15.24
C LYS A 39 -7.84 18.24 14.35
N VAL A 40 -7.88 16.97 14.74
CA VAL A 40 -8.57 15.92 13.96
C VAL A 40 -10.06 16.24 13.76
N ASP A 41 -10.71 16.80 14.77
CA ASP A 41 -12.12 17.22 14.74
C ASP A 41 -12.37 18.49 13.90
N GLU A 42 -11.34 19.28 13.60
CA GLU A 42 -11.40 20.37 12.62
C GLU A 42 -11.31 19.84 11.18
N LEU A 43 -10.58 18.76 10.97
CA LEU A 43 -10.32 18.16 9.65
C LEU A 43 -11.43 17.19 9.21
N PHE A 44 -11.94 16.39 10.15
CA PHE A 44 -12.85 15.29 9.88
C PHE A 44 -14.13 15.38 10.73
N SER A 45 -15.28 15.15 10.11
CA SER A 45 -16.57 15.05 10.82
C SER A 45 -16.79 13.67 11.46
N GLU A 46 -16.17 12.65 10.90
CA GLU A 46 -16.13 11.27 11.41
C GLU A 46 -14.69 10.75 11.28
N PHE A 47 -14.17 10.08 12.30
CA PHE A 47 -12.88 9.39 12.24
C PHE A 47 -12.99 8.06 12.98
N SER A 48 -12.75 6.95 12.29
CA SER A 48 -12.81 5.61 12.86
C SER A 48 -11.63 5.38 13.79
N GLU A 49 -11.89 5.17 15.08
CA GLU A 49 -10.85 4.84 16.06
C GLU A 49 -10.14 3.53 15.72
N LYS A 50 -10.90 2.56 15.19
CA LYS A 50 -10.36 1.28 14.73
C LYS A 50 -9.79 1.45 13.31
N PRO A 51 -8.54 1.02 13.05
CA PRO A 51 -8.03 0.97 11.70
C PRO A 51 -8.79 -0.08 10.87
N ILE A 52 -8.89 0.16 9.56
CA ILE A 52 -9.36 -0.85 8.61
C ILE A 52 -8.23 -1.74 8.09
N GLY A 53 -6.99 -1.31 8.29
CA GLY A 53 -5.81 -2.08 7.95
C GLY A 53 -4.59 -1.52 8.67
N ALA A 54 -3.69 -2.41 9.05
CA ALA A 54 -2.40 -2.07 9.64
C ALA A 54 -1.30 -2.82 8.89
N ALA A 55 -0.21 -2.12 8.59
CA ALA A 55 0.98 -2.67 7.96
C ALA A 55 2.21 -2.27 8.78
N SER A 56 3.38 -2.76 8.36
CA SER A 56 4.67 -2.53 9.02
C SER A 56 5.02 -1.05 9.19
N LEU A 57 4.66 -0.19 8.23
CA LEU A 57 5.01 1.24 8.22
C LEU A 57 3.88 2.17 8.65
N ALA A 58 2.62 1.75 8.51
CA ALA A 58 1.47 2.63 8.69
C ALA A 58 0.17 1.90 9.02
N GLN A 59 -0.83 2.67 9.43
CA GLN A 59 -2.20 2.26 9.64
C GLN A 59 -3.14 3.05 8.74
N VAL A 60 -4.25 2.44 8.33
CA VAL A 60 -5.29 3.08 7.54
C VAL A 60 -6.57 3.19 8.36
N HIS A 61 -7.09 4.40 8.48
CA HIS A 61 -8.36 4.70 9.16
C HIS A 61 -9.39 5.23 8.17
N ILE A 62 -10.66 4.89 8.36
CA ILE A 62 -11.75 5.55 7.64
C ILE A 62 -12.04 6.88 8.30
N ALA A 63 -12.21 7.93 7.52
CA ALA A 63 -12.68 9.21 7.99
C ALA A 63 -13.67 9.85 7.00
N ARG A 64 -14.27 10.96 7.40
CA ARG A 64 -15.10 11.81 6.55
C ARG A 64 -14.59 13.24 6.61
N LEU A 65 -14.26 13.83 5.47
CA LEU A 65 -13.79 15.22 5.41
C LEU A 65 -14.88 16.16 5.90
N LYS A 66 -14.54 17.08 6.80
CA LYS A 66 -15.52 18.00 7.40
C LYS A 66 -16.07 19.00 6.38
N GLU A 67 -15.24 19.44 5.44
CA GLU A 67 -15.60 20.48 4.46
C GLU A 67 -16.50 19.95 3.34
N THR A 68 -16.25 18.73 2.85
CA THR A 68 -16.93 18.17 1.67
C THR A 68 -17.86 17.00 1.99
N ASN A 69 -17.79 16.45 3.20
CA ASN A 69 -18.50 15.26 3.64
C ASN A 69 -18.10 13.96 2.87
N GLU A 70 -17.02 14.01 2.07
CA GLU A 70 -16.48 12.87 1.32
C GLU A 70 -15.86 11.84 2.27
N LYS A 71 -16.12 10.56 2.01
CA LYS A 71 -15.54 9.43 2.75
C LYS A 71 -14.13 9.15 2.23
N VAL A 72 -13.17 9.07 3.13
CA VAL A 72 -11.74 8.93 2.81
C VAL A 72 -11.08 7.82 3.63
N ALA A 73 -10.00 7.28 3.09
CA ALA A 73 -9.04 6.45 3.79
C ALA A 73 -7.82 7.30 4.14
N VAL A 74 -7.45 7.33 5.42
CA VAL A 74 -6.34 8.11 5.97
C VAL A 74 -5.25 7.14 6.43
N LYS A 75 -4.19 7.02 5.64
CA LYS A 75 -2.99 6.21 5.92
C LYS A 75 -1.99 7.05 6.71
N VAL A 76 -1.74 6.65 7.95
CA VAL A 76 -0.94 7.37 8.94
C VAL A 76 0.31 6.55 9.24
N GLN A 77 1.49 7.13 9.01
CA GLN A 77 2.75 6.45 9.29
C GLN A 77 2.96 6.29 10.81
N HIS A 78 3.43 5.13 11.24
CA HIS A 78 3.75 4.88 12.64
C HIS A 78 4.82 5.86 13.13
N ARG A 79 4.61 6.42 14.33
CA ARG A 79 5.47 7.48 14.89
C ARG A 79 6.96 7.12 14.93
N ARG A 80 7.26 5.87 15.31
CA ARG A 80 8.63 5.37 15.54
C ARG A 80 9.35 4.95 14.26
N VAL A 81 8.61 4.64 13.19
CA VAL A 81 9.18 4.08 11.95
C VAL A 81 10.18 5.03 11.31
N PHE A 82 9.85 6.32 11.16
CA PHE A 82 10.76 7.27 10.53
C PHE A 82 12.09 7.40 11.28
N LYS A 83 12.06 7.48 12.62
CA LYS A 83 13.27 7.63 13.45
C LYS A 83 14.11 6.35 13.49
N ASN A 84 13.47 5.19 13.51
CA ASN A 84 14.16 3.90 13.66
C ASN A 84 14.66 3.34 12.33
N SER A 85 13.99 3.67 11.21
CA SER A 85 14.31 3.15 9.88
C SER A 85 15.81 3.19 9.54
N ARG A 86 16.49 4.31 9.82
CA ARG A 86 17.92 4.47 9.53
C ARG A 86 18.80 3.56 10.39
N THR A 87 18.46 3.43 11.66
CA THR A 87 19.17 2.54 12.61
C THR A 87 18.94 1.07 12.25
N ASP A 88 17.71 0.71 11.89
CA ASP A 88 17.34 -0.64 11.48
C ASP A 88 18.09 -1.03 10.19
N MET A 89 18.18 -0.13 9.21
CA MET A 89 18.93 -0.36 7.98
C MET A 89 20.44 -0.53 8.22
N ASN A 90 21.03 0.26 9.12
CA ASN A 90 22.44 0.10 9.48
C ASN A 90 22.69 -1.24 10.19
N THR A 91 21.75 -1.66 11.05
CA THR A 91 21.83 -2.93 11.77
C THR A 91 21.71 -4.12 10.82
N MET A 92 20.75 -4.07 9.90
CA MET A 92 20.59 -5.10 8.86
C MET A 92 21.84 -5.23 7.99
N GLU A 93 22.43 -4.11 7.57
CA GLU A 93 23.68 -4.13 6.80
C GLU A 93 24.83 -4.77 7.58
N PHE A 94 24.99 -4.42 8.85
CA PHE A 94 26.02 -5.01 9.69
C PHE A 94 25.83 -6.53 9.83
N LEU A 95 24.62 -6.98 10.15
CA LEU A 95 24.31 -8.40 10.31
C LEU A 95 24.53 -9.19 9.03
N VAL A 96 24.11 -8.66 7.88
CA VAL A 96 24.31 -9.33 6.59
C VAL A 96 25.78 -9.40 6.22
N LYS A 97 26.58 -8.36 6.49
CA LYS A 97 28.04 -8.41 6.29
C LYS A 97 28.72 -9.45 7.18
N VAL A 98 28.27 -9.61 8.43
CA VAL A 98 28.78 -10.66 9.34
C VAL A 98 28.37 -12.04 8.85
N ALA A 99 27.11 -12.22 8.44
CA ALA A 99 26.61 -13.48 7.91
C ALA A 99 27.34 -13.90 6.62
N ASP A 100 27.55 -12.98 5.68
CA ASP A 100 28.30 -13.23 4.44
C ASP A 100 29.75 -13.69 4.72
N LYS A 101 30.36 -13.17 5.78
CA LYS A 101 31.71 -13.58 6.23
C LYS A 101 31.73 -14.97 6.87
N LEU A 102 30.70 -15.33 7.64
CA LEU A 102 30.61 -16.62 8.35
C LEU A 102 30.07 -17.74 7.45
N PHE A 103 29.20 -17.39 6.51
CA PHE A 103 28.49 -18.29 5.62
C PHE A 103 28.53 -17.73 4.18
N PRO A 104 29.65 -17.88 3.44
CA PRO A 104 29.83 -17.29 2.11
C PRO A 104 28.84 -17.78 1.04
N GLU A 105 28.14 -18.89 1.30
CA GLU A 105 27.08 -19.40 0.45
C GLU A 105 25.77 -18.59 0.57
N PHE A 106 25.63 -17.79 1.64
CA PHE A 106 24.43 -17.02 1.96
C PHE A 106 24.52 -15.56 1.49
N LYS A 107 24.28 -15.34 0.20
CA LYS A 107 24.37 -14.01 -0.43
C LYS A 107 23.08 -13.20 -0.26
N LEU A 108 22.93 -12.52 0.88
CA LEU A 108 21.81 -11.59 1.14
C LEU A 108 22.14 -10.11 0.98
N THR A 109 23.39 -9.75 0.63
CA THR A 109 23.81 -8.34 0.53
C THR A 109 22.94 -7.54 -0.44
N TRP A 110 22.55 -8.15 -1.57
CA TRP A 110 21.67 -7.52 -2.57
C TRP A 110 20.30 -7.12 -1.99
N LEU A 111 19.76 -7.90 -1.04
CA LEU A 111 18.46 -7.62 -0.43
C LEU A 111 18.54 -6.36 0.43
N VAL A 112 19.62 -6.20 1.20
CA VAL A 112 19.83 -5.00 2.01
C VAL A 112 20.02 -3.75 1.13
N GLU A 113 20.75 -3.88 0.03
CA GLU A 113 20.93 -2.79 -0.94
C GLU A 113 19.59 -2.36 -1.54
N GLU A 114 18.74 -3.32 -1.91
CA GLU A 114 17.41 -3.05 -2.45
C GLU A 114 16.50 -2.41 -1.39
N CYS A 115 16.49 -2.90 -0.15
CA CYS A 115 15.77 -2.27 0.96
C CYS A 115 16.24 -0.83 1.22
N LYS A 116 17.55 -0.56 1.19
CA LYS A 116 18.09 0.81 1.37
C LYS A 116 17.61 1.76 0.29
N LYS A 117 17.47 1.27 -0.93
CA LYS A 117 17.02 2.05 -2.07
C LYS A 117 15.52 2.30 -2.00
N ASN A 118 14.72 1.30 -1.63
CA ASN A 118 13.26 1.36 -1.72
C ASN A 118 12.58 1.91 -0.46
N LEU A 119 13.12 1.65 0.74
CA LEU A 119 12.51 2.09 1.99
C LEU A 119 12.30 3.62 2.07
N PRO A 120 13.22 4.49 1.63
CA PRO A 120 12.96 5.93 1.59
C PRO A 120 11.77 6.32 0.71
N HIS A 121 11.53 5.59 -0.38
CA HIS A 121 10.40 5.82 -1.27
C HIS A 121 9.08 5.40 -0.61
N GLU A 122 9.07 4.27 0.12
CA GLU A 122 7.91 3.83 0.90
C GLU A 122 7.58 4.73 2.10
N LEU A 123 8.59 5.43 2.64
CA LEU A 123 8.41 6.37 3.75
C LEU A 123 7.89 7.75 3.32
N ASP A 124 7.84 8.04 2.02
CA ASP A 124 7.33 9.29 1.46
C ASP A 124 5.99 9.09 0.76
N PHE A 125 4.92 9.35 1.49
CA PHE A 125 3.55 9.21 1.00
C PHE A 125 3.15 10.24 -0.07
N ILE A 126 3.90 11.33 -0.25
CA ILE A 126 3.68 12.24 -1.38
C ILE A 126 4.16 11.58 -2.68
N LEU A 127 5.22 10.79 -2.63
CA LEU A 127 5.64 10.01 -3.79
C LEU A 127 4.56 8.98 -4.17
N GLU A 128 4.01 8.27 -3.19
CA GLU A 128 2.90 7.33 -3.38
C GLU A 128 1.68 8.02 -4.04
N ALA A 129 1.25 9.18 -3.52
CA ALA A 129 0.15 9.95 -4.10
C ALA A 129 0.40 10.37 -5.56
N ASN A 130 1.63 10.83 -5.85
CA ASN A 130 2.01 11.24 -7.22
C ASN A 130 2.06 10.04 -8.18
N ASN A 131 2.52 8.88 -7.72
CA ASN A 131 2.50 7.65 -8.50
C ASN A 131 1.08 7.23 -8.85
N ALA A 132 0.14 7.35 -7.90
CA ALA A 132 -1.26 7.06 -8.11
C ALA A 132 -1.90 7.99 -9.16
N VAL A 133 -1.68 9.30 -9.06
CA VAL A 133 -2.17 10.28 -10.05
C VAL A 133 -1.62 9.96 -11.44
N LYS A 134 -0.33 9.65 -11.53
CA LYS A 134 0.30 9.27 -12.81
C LYS A 134 -0.32 8.00 -13.38
N LEU A 135 -0.56 6.98 -12.55
CA LEU A 135 -1.20 5.73 -12.99
C LEU A 135 -2.62 5.98 -13.48
N ALA A 136 -3.41 6.76 -12.73
CA ALA A 136 -4.79 7.08 -13.07
C ALA A 136 -4.90 7.75 -14.45
N GLU A 137 -4.00 8.69 -14.76
CA GLU A 137 -3.97 9.36 -16.06
C GLU A 137 -3.51 8.42 -17.18
N MET A 138 -2.46 7.63 -16.93
CA MET A 138 -1.90 6.67 -17.89
C MET A 138 -2.92 5.63 -18.35
N PHE A 139 -3.81 5.21 -17.44
CA PHE A 139 -4.75 4.12 -17.67
C PHE A 139 -6.23 4.55 -17.72
N LYS A 140 -6.50 5.85 -17.97
CA LYS A 140 -7.87 6.39 -18.05
C LYS A 140 -8.78 5.72 -19.11
N HIS A 141 -8.19 5.03 -20.09
CA HIS A 141 -8.90 4.24 -21.09
C HIS A 141 -9.41 2.91 -20.54
N LEU A 142 -8.78 2.35 -19.51
CA LEU A 142 -9.20 1.12 -18.84
C LEU A 142 -10.35 1.41 -17.87
N LYS A 143 -11.59 1.40 -18.38
CA LYS A 143 -12.79 1.73 -17.59
C LYS A 143 -13.09 0.80 -16.41
N TYR A 144 -12.41 -0.34 -16.33
CA TYR A 144 -12.51 -1.26 -15.19
C TYR A 144 -11.47 -0.97 -14.10
N LEU A 145 -10.46 -0.13 -14.36
CA LEU A 145 -9.44 0.22 -13.38
C LEU A 145 -9.91 1.43 -12.60
N LYS A 146 -9.84 1.33 -11.27
CA LYS A 146 -10.05 2.43 -10.35
C LYS A 146 -8.74 2.68 -9.60
N VAL A 147 -8.32 3.93 -9.60
CA VAL A 147 -7.28 4.45 -8.71
C VAL A 147 -7.95 5.49 -7.81
N PRO A 148 -7.82 5.39 -6.48
CA PRO A 148 -8.40 6.37 -5.56
C PRO A 148 -7.97 7.80 -5.89
N LYS A 149 -8.89 8.76 -5.80
CA LYS A 149 -8.54 10.18 -5.83
C LYS A 149 -7.68 10.52 -4.61
N MET A 150 -6.57 11.22 -4.82
CA MET A 150 -5.67 11.67 -3.76
C MET A 150 -6.06 13.08 -3.27
N TYR A 151 -6.07 13.28 -1.95
CA TYR A 151 -6.38 14.56 -1.31
C TYR A 151 -5.09 15.20 -0.79
N PHE A 152 -4.42 15.97 -1.66
CA PHE A 152 -3.11 16.55 -1.35
C PHE A 152 -3.13 17.54 -0.18
N ASP A 153 -4.21 18.31 0.00
CA ASP A 153 -4.35 19.24 1.13
C ASP A 153 -4.44 18.53 2.50
N TYR A 154 -4.74 17.23 2.47
CA TYR A 154 -4.80 16.35 3.64
C TYR A 154 -3.67 15.32 3.63
N SER A 155 -2.62 15.55 2.84
CA SER A 155 -1.50 14.63 2.68
C SER A 155 -0.15 15.32 2.89
N THR A 156 0.80 14.59 3.46
CA THR A 156 2.18 14.98 3.72
C THR A 156 3.08 13.75 3.50
N PRO A 157 4.41 13.86 3.59
CA PRO A 157 5.26 12.67 3.47
C PRO A 157 4.94 11.55 4.47
N ARG A 158 4.26 11.86 5.59
CA ARG A 158 3.92 10.88 6.65
C ARG A 158 2.41 10.63 6.81
N LEU A 159 1.58 11.24 5.97
CA LEU A 159 0.13 11.14 6.00
C LEU A 159 -0.40 11.08 4.56
N LEU A 160 -1.15 10.05 4.19
CA LEU A 160 -1.81 9.97 2.89
C LEU A 160 -3.32 9.91 3.08
N THR A 161 -4.04 10.85 2.48
CA THR A 161 -5.50 10.84 2.45
C THR A 161 -5.96 10.57 1.02
N MET A 162 -6.75 9.52 0.84
CA MET A 162 -7.27 9.10 -0.46
C MET A 162 -8.76 8.76 -0.39
N GLU A 163 -9.42 8.72 -1.54
CA GLU A 163 -10.81 8.28 -1.68
C GLU A 163 -11.01 6.90 -1.06
N PHE A 164 -12.01 6.77 -0.20
CA PHE A 164 -12.40 5.45 0.29
C PHE A 164 -13.06 4.67 -0.85
N CYS A 165 -12.45 3.57 -1.26
CA CYS A 165 -13.00 2.67 -2.27
C CYS A 165 -13.64 1.45 -1.60
N GLU A 166 -14.85 1.11 -2.05
CA GLU A 166 -15.54 -0.12 -1.66
C GLU A 166 -15.01 -1.31 -2.46
N GLY A 167 -15.18 -2.51 -1.93
CA GLY A 167 -14.77 -3.77 -2.54
C GLY A 167 -14.24 -4.74 -1.49
N GLU A 168 -13.86 -5.94 -1.93
CA GLU A 168 -13.11 -6.91 -1.12
C GLU A 168 -11.79 -7.26 -1.79
N HIS A 169 -10.87 -7.84 -1.02
CA HIS A 169 -9.57 -8.24 -1.54
C HIS A 169 -9.70 -9.23 -2.71
N ILE A 170 -8.78 -9.13 -3.66
CA ILE A 170 -8.81 -9.96 -4.87
C ILE A 170 -8.61 -11.46 -4.63
N ASP A 171 -8.11 -11.85 -3.47
CA ASP A 171 -7.99 -13.24 -3.05
C ASP A 171 -9.23 -13.76 -2.30
N ASP A 172 -10.24 -12.92 -2.04
CA ASP A 172 -11.53 -13.35 -1.50
C ASP A 172 -12.41 -13.99 -2.58
N VAL A 173 -12.21 -15.29 -2.77
CA VAL A 173 -12.97 -16.11 -3.72
C VAL A 173 -14.44 -16.20 -3.34
N ASP A 174 -14.76 -16.23 -2.04
CA ASP A 174 -16.14 -16.37 -1.55
C ASP A 174 -16.96 -15.12 -1.85
N TYR A 175 -16.37 -13.94 -1.67
CA TYR A 175 -16.96 -12.67 -2.10
C TYR A 175 -17.28 -12.68 -3.60
N MET A 176 -16.35 -13.14 -4.45
CA MET A 176 -16.57 -13.17 -5.90
C MET A 176 -17.68 -14.14 -6.30
N ILE A 177 -17.75 -15.32 -5.67
CA ILE A 177 -18.82 -16.29 -5.91
C ILE A 177 -20.17 -15.70 -5.49
N LYS A 178 -20.26 -15.16 -4.26
CA LYS A 178 -21.48 -14.59 -3.69
C LYS A 178 -22.02 -13.42 -4.53
N ASN A 179 -21.12 -12.61 -5.09
CA ASN A 179 -21.49 -11.44 -5.89
C ASN A 179 -21.59 -11.74 -7.40
N ASN A 180 -21.45 -13.00 -7.83
CA ASN A 180 -21.46 -13.41 -9.23
C ASN A 180 -20.49 -12.57 -10.07
N ILE A 181 -19.23 -12.52 -9.63
CA ILE A 181 -18.10 -11.87 -10.31
C ILE A 181 -17.31 -12.94 -11.05
N ASP A 182 -17.08 -12.74 -12.35
CA ASP A 182 -16.28 -13.66 -13.16
C ASP A 182 -14.79 -13.49 -12.87
N ARG A 183 -14.23 -14.47 -12.14
CA ARG A 183 -12.81 -14.56 -11.79
C ARG A 183 -11.91 -14.59 -13.03
N HIS A 184 -12.33 -15.23 -14.12
CA HIS A 184 -11.53 -15.28 -15.35
C HIS A 184 -11.44 -13.90 -16.00
N ASP A 185 -12.53 -13.13 -15.96
CA ASP A 185 -12.54 -11.76 -16.45
C ASP A 185 -11.67 -10.83 -15.59
N VAL A 186 -11.71 -10.98 -14.25
CA VAL A 186 -10.81 -10.26 -13.33
C VAL A 186 -9.34 -10.57 -13.64
N CYS A 187 -8.98 -11.85 -13.78
CA CYS A 187 -7.61 -12.26 -14.15
C CYS A 187 -7.18 -11.69 -15.51
N ARG A 188 -8.08 -11.70 -16.50
CA ARG A 188 -7.79 -11.16 -17.84
C ARG A 188 -7.55 -9.65 -17.79
N LYS A 189 -8.35 -8.91 -17.02
CA LYS A 189 -8.23 -7.47 -16.80
C LYS A 189 -6.93 -7.09 -16.08
N LEU A 190 -6.55 -7.85 -15.06
CA LEU A 190 -5.24 -7.69 -14.41
C LEU A 190 -4.09 -8.01 -15.35
N GLY A 191 -4.16 -9.13 -16.07
CA GLY A 191 -3.14 -9.52 -17.04
C GLY A 191 -2.94 -8.44 -18.10
N LYS A 192 -4.03 -7.85 -18.60
CA LYS A 192 -3.98 -6.71 -19.51
C LYS A 192 -3.33 -5.49 -18.88
N LEU A 193 -3.71 -5.12 -17.65
CA LEU A 193 -3.13 -3.98 -16.93
C LEU A 193 -1.60 -4.12 -16.79
N TYR A 194 -1.13 -5.27 -16.30
CA TYR A 194 0.30 -5.54 -16.14
C TYR A 194 1.03 -5.63 -17.48
N SER A 195 0.39 -6.18 -18.50
CA SER A 195 0.97 -6.22 -19.84
C SER A 195 1.18 -4.81 -20.40
N GLU A 196 0.21 -3.90 -20.24
CA GLU A 196 0.37 -2.52 -20.69
C GLU A 196 1.45 -1.78 -19.86
N MET A 197 1.48 -1.96 -18.54
CA MET A 197 2.53 -1.41 -17.66
C MET A 197 3.95 -1.81 -18.13
N ILE A 198 4.15 -3.08 -18.48
CA ILE A 198 5.45 -3.63 -18.88
C ILE A 198 5.78 -3.25 -20.32
N PHE A 199 4.90 -3.59 -21.27
CA PHE A 199 5.22 -3.59 -22.70
C PHE A 199 4.90 -2.28 -23.41
N LEU A 200 4.02 -1.43 -22.88
CA LEU A 200 3.65 -0.17 -23.51
C LEU A 200 4.21 1.05 -22.78
N ASN A 201 4.20 1.03 -21.44
CA ASN A 201 4.50 2.22 -20.66
C ASN A 201 5.89 2.20 -20.00
N GLY A 202 6.48 1.02 -19.79
CA GLY A 202 7.73 0.89 -19.00
C GLY A 202 7.57 1.43 -17.58
N TYR A 203 6.36 1.33 -17.01
CA TYR A 203 6.03 1.85 -15.68
C TYR A 203 5.27 0.79 -14.88
N LEU A 204 6.02 -0.03 -14.15
CA LEU A 204 5.54 -1.25 -13.52
C LEU A 204 5.30 -1.05 -12.03
N HIS A 205 4.07 -1.27 -11.57
CA HIS A 205 3.81 -1.42 -10.14
C HIS A 205 4.50 -2.69 -9.63
N SER A 206 5.42 -2.52 -8.68
CA SER A 206 6.37 -3.57 -8.30
C SER A 206 5.98 -4.35 -7.04
N ASP A 207 4.85 -4.00 -6.42
CA ASP A 207 4.33 -4.69 -5.24
C ASP A 207 2.80 -4.88 -5.24
N PRO A 208 2.24 -5.62 -6.22
CA PRO A 208 0.81 -5.88 -6.25
C PRO A 208 0.42 -7.07 -5.40
N HIS A 209 0.63 -6.93 -4.09
CA HIS A 209 0.12 -7.86 -3.11
C HIS A 209 -1.42 -7.90 -3.16
N PRO A 210 -2.08 -9.08 -2.99
CA PRO A 210 -3.55 -9.18 -2.99
C PRO A 210 -4.25 -8.19 -2.05
N GLY A 211 -3.61 -7.89 -0.91
CA GLY A 211 -4.07 -6.87 0.05
C GLY A 211 -4.22 -5.45 -0.52
N ASN A 212 -3.49 -5.12 -1.59
CA ASN A 212 -3.50 -3.79 -2.23
C ASN A 212 -4.42 -3.72 -3.45
N VAL A 213 -5.13 -4.81 -3.76
CA VAL A 213 -6.03 -4.90 -4.91
C VAL A 213 -7.42 -5.28 -4.44
N LEU A 214 -8.39 -4.39 -4.65
CA LEU A 214 -9.79 -4.71 -4.38
C LEU A 214 -10.53 -5.04 -5.68
N VAL A 215 -11.55 -5.88 -5.54
CA VAL A 215 -12.56 -6.12 -6.56
C VAL A 215 -13.89 -5.62 -6.03
N ASN A 216 -14.56 -4.79 -6.82
CA ASN A 216 -15.85 -4.22 -6.46
C ASN A 216 -16.86 -4.41 -7.60
N LYS A 217 -18.09 -4.82 -7.27
CA LYS A 217 -19.19 -4.87 -8.22
C LYS A 217 -20.14 -3.70 -7.96
N LYS A 218 -20.14 -2.74 -8.88
CA LYS A 218 -21.04 -1.59 -8.84
C LYS A 218 -22.50 -2.01 -9.01
N LYS A 219 -23.42 -1.16 -8.55
CA LYS A 219 -24.87 -1.37 -8.66
C LYS A 219 -25.36 -1.56 -10.11
N ASN A 220 -24.64 -1.01 -11.08
CA ASN A 220 -24.92 -1.17 -12.52
C ASN A 220 -24.39 -2.51 -13.10
N GLY A 221 -23.82 -3.39 -12.27
CA GLY A 221 -23.24 -4.67 -12.65
C GLY A 221 -21.79 -4.61 -13.12
N GLN A 222 -21.21 -3.42 -13.27
CA GLN A 222 -19.82 -3.26 -13.68
C GLN A 222 -18.87 -3.71 -12.56
N VAL A 223 -17.87 -4.53 -12.93
CA VAL A 223 -16.79 -4.94 -12.02
C VAL A 223 -15.59 -4.02 -12.20
N GLU A 224 -15.15 -3.43 -11.10
CA GLU A 224 -13.97 -2.60 -10.99
C GLU A 224 -12.85 -3.34 -10.25
N ILE A 225 -11.62 -3.07 -10.66
CA ILE A 225 -10.40 -3.46 -9.97
C ILE A 225 -9.79 -2.18 -9.42
N VAL A 226 -9.68 -2.09 -8.10
CA VAL A 226 -9.12 -0.94 -7.40
C VAL A 226 -7.68 -1.25 -7.03
N LEU A 227 -6.74 -0.41 -7.47
CA LEU A 227 -5.37 -0.43 -6.96
C LEU A 227 -5.23 0.61 -5.86
N LEU A 228 -4.86 0.17 -4.65
CA LEU A 228 -4.78 1.02 -3.46
C LEU A 228 -3.37 1.55 -3.19
N ASP A 229 -2.36 0.71 -3.39
CA ASP A 229 -0.96 1.03 -3.05
C ASP A 229 -0.21 1.49 -4.29
N HIS A 230 0.53 2.58 -4.12
CA HIS A 230 1.37 3.14 -5.18
C HIS A 230 2.79 3.50 -4.72
N GLY A 231 3.27 2.92 -3.61
CA GLY A 231 4.56 3.23 -3.02
C GLY A 231 5.75 2.82 -3.89
N LEU A 232 5.64 1.70 -4.62
CA LEU A 232 6.74 1.13 -5.39
C LEU A 232 6.43 0.97 -6.88
N TYR A 233 7.19 1.70 -7.69
CA TYR A 233 7.18 1.63 -9.15
C TYR A 233 8.58 1.52 -9.74
N LEU A 234 8.75 0.58 -10.67
CA LEU A 234 9.94 0.46 -11.50
C LEU A 234 9.73 1.17 -12.83
N LYS A 235 10.72 1.95 -13.22
CA LYS A 235 10.78 2.64 -14.51
C LYS A 235 11.78 1.92 -15.40
N TYR A 236 11.30 1.43 -16.53
CA TYR A 236 12.13 0.89 -17.60
C TYR A 236 12.02 1.81 -18.81
N LYS A 237 13.13 2.04 -19.49
CA LYS A 237 13.07 2.56 -20.86
C LYS A 237 12.79 1.35 -21.76
N PRO A 238 11.67 1.32 -22.49
CA PRO A 238 11.42 0.28 -23.48
C PRO A 238 12.49 0.30 -24.58
#